data_AF-A0AA36D0H9-F1
#
_entry.id   AF-A0AA36D0H9-F1
#
_cell.length_a   1.000
_cell.length_b   1.000
_cell.length_c   1.000
_cell.angle_alpha   90.00
_cell.angle_beta   90.00
_cell.angle_gamma   90.00
#
_symmetry.space_group_name_H-M   'P 1'
#
loop_
_entity.id
_entity.type
_entity.pdbx_description
1 polymer ?
#
loop_
_entity_poly.entity_id
_entity_poly.type
_entity_poly.pdbx_seq_one_letter_code
_entity_poly.pdbx_strand_id
1 'polypeptide(L)'
;MRTVVLLCLVSAVAAIALVPKVQKAKPNVFGIFCDVCIQLVKVVEQDVTDDEAVIQKKLDDECDKLFKQGIIDTSCKQIVDYYVKDVIDMLKNGTNAQGVCQSIDFC
;
A
#
# COMPACT_ATOMS: atom_id res chain seq x y z
N MET A 1 -30.66 10.04 39.62
CA MET A 1 -30.35 8.86 38.78
C MET A 1 -30.97 8.95 37.38
N ARG A 2 -32.27 9.21 37.22
CA ARG A 2 -32.91 9.39 35.89
C ARG A 2 -32.40 10.59 35.08
N THR A 3 -32.09 11.71 35.73
CA THR A 3 -31.59 12.95 35.09
C THR A 3 -30.15 12.85 34.59
N VAL A 4 -29.32 12.01 35.23
CA VAL A 4 -27.92 11.77 34.84
C VAL A 4 -27.85 10.89 33.58
N VAL A 5 -28.75 9.91 33.47
CA VAL A 5 -28.85 9.03 32.28
C VAL A 5 -29.25 9.83 31.04
N LEU A 6 -30.14 10.82 31.18
CA LEU A 6 -30.56 11.68 30.07
C LEU A 6 -29.42 12.58 29.56
N LEU A 7 -28.53 13.06 30.44
CA LEU A 7 -27.37 13.87 30.04
C LEU A 7 -26.30 13.05 29.31
N CYS A 8 -26.09 11.77 29.67
CA CYS A 8 -25.15 10.89 28.96
C CYS A 8 -25.61 10.50 27.55
N LEU A 9 -26.92 10.44 27.31
CA LEU A 9 -27.44 10.15 25.97
C LEU A 9 -27.25 11.34 25.02
N VAL A 10 -27.35 12.58 25.51
CA VAL A 10 -27.18 13.78 24.67
C VAL A 10 -25.73 13.94 24.22
N SER A 11 -24.74 13.59 25.05
CA SER A 11 -23.32 13.66 24.67
C SER A 11 -22.90 12.56 23.69
N ALA A 12 -23.49 11.36 23.77
CA ALA A 12 -23.19 10.28 22.85
C ALA A 12 -23.76 10.49 21.44
N VAL A 13 -24.93 11.14 21.32
CA VAL A 13 -25.61 11.32 20.02
C VAL A 13 -24.93 12.40 19.17
N ALA A 14 -24.33 13.43 19.78
CA ALA A 14 -23.67 14.51 19.04
C ALA A 14 -22.39 14.06 18.30
N ALA A 15 -21.67 13.06 18.82
CA ALA A 15 -20.42 12.59 18.23
C ALA A 15 -20.61 11.75 16.94
N ILE A 16 -21.81 11.20 16.72
CA ILE A 16 -22.08 10.28 15.60
C ILE A 16 -22.29 11.05 14.28
N ALA A 17 -22.62 12.35 14.33
CA ALA A 17 -22.99 13.13 13.15
C ALA A 17 -21.81 13.67 12.32
N LEU A 18 -20.56 13.57 12.81
CA LEU A 18 -19.38 14.13 12.13
C LEU A 18 -18.54 13.08 11.38
N VAL A 19 -19.01 11.84 11.22
CA VAL A 19 -18.33 10.89 10.35
C VAL A 19 -18.57 11.33 8.90
N PRO A 20 -17.54 11.78 8.15
CA PRO A 20 -17.72 12.03 6.72
C PRO A 20 -18.17 10.72 6.08
N LYS A 21 -19.29 10.76 5.36
CA LYS A 21 -19.76 9.62 4.58
C LYS A 21 -18.67 9.28 3.56
N VAL A 22 -17.89 8.24 3.82
CA VAL A 22 -16.96 7.65 2.85
C VAL A 22 -17.83 7.09 1.73
N GLN A 23 -18.06 7.90 0.71
CA GLN A 23 -18.69 7.47 -0.52
C GLN A 23 -17.69 6.49 -1.16
N LYS A 24 -18.06 5.21 -1.23
CA LYS A 24 -17.25 4.20 -1.91
C LYS A 24 -17.12 4.60 -3.38
N ALA A 25 -15.99 5.20 -3.73
CA ALA A 25 -15.63 5.49 -5.10
C ALA A 25 -15.55 4.17 -5.89
N LYS A 26 -15.98 4.20 -7.16
CA LYS A 26 -15.78 3.06 -8.08
C LYS A 26 -14.26 2.80 -8.17
N PRO A 27 -13.79 1.55 -8.04
CA PRO A 27 -12.36 1.27 -8.10
C PRO A 27 -11.79 1.72 -9.43
N ASN A 28 -10.79 2.61 -9.38
CA ASN A 28 -9.95 2.95 -10.52
C ASN A 28 -8.89 1.85 -10.65
N VAL A 29 -8.93 1.07 -11.72
CA VAL A 29 -7.98 -0.05 -11.91
C VAL A 29 -6.53 0.45 -11.84
N PHE A 30 -6.27 1.63 -12.40
CA PHE A 30 -4.98 2.30 -12.30
C PHE A 30 -4.58 2.66 -10.86
N GLY A 31 -5.52 3.09 -10.02
CA GLY A 31 -5.22 3.39 -8.61
C GLY A 31 -4.85 2.15 -7.81
N ILE A 32 -5.43 0.99 -8.15
CA ILE A 32 -5.06 -0.28 -7.52
C ILE A 32 -3.61 -0.65 -7.85
N PHE A 33 -3.17 -0.47 -9.09
CA PHE A 33 -1.77 -0.72 -9.47
C PHE A 33 -0.82 0.25 -8.78
N CYS A 34 -1.20 1.51 -8.66
CA CYS A 34 -0.44 2.51 -7.93
C CYS A 34 -0.29 2.14 -6.43
N ASP A 35 -1.39 1.76 -5.79
CA ASP A 35 -1.39 1.35 -4.37
C ASP A 35 -0.52 0.11 -4.13
N VAL A 36 -0.62 -0.90 -5.00
CA VAL A 36 0.21 -2.12 -4.93
C VAL A 36 1.68 -1.78 -5.14
N CYS A 37 2.01 -0.95 -6.12
CA CYS A 37 3.39 -0.51 -6.34
C CYS A 37 3.93 0.21 -5.10
N ILE A 38 3.18 1.18 -4.55
CA ILE A 38 3.63 1.94 -3.37
C ILE A 38 3.83 1.01 -2.17
N GLN A 39 2.96 0.01 -2.00
CA GLN A 39 3.12 -0.99 -0.94
C GLN A 39 4.42 -1.78 -1.10
N LEU A 40 4.70 -2.29 -2.31
CA LEU A 40 5.92 -3.07 -2.58
C LEU A 40 7.18 -2.20 -2.44
N VAL A 41 7.19 -0.97 -2.97
CA VAL A 41 8.35 -0.07 -2.87
C VAL A 41 8.64 0.30 -1.42
N LYS A 42 7.62 0.43 -0.56
CA LYS A 42 7.83 0.65 0.88
C LYS A 42 8.49 -0.54 1.58
N VAL A 43 8.28 -1.76 1.10
CA VAL A 43 9.04 -2.93 1.59
C VAL A 43 10.51 -2.77 1.25
N VAL A 44 10.81 -2.38 0.00
CA VAL A 44 12.20 -2.13 -0.43
C VAL A 44 12.83 -0.98 0.37
N GLU A 45 12.10 0.10 0.63
CA GLU A 45 12.59 1.27 1.36
C GLU A 45 13.05 0.92 2.79
N GLN A 46 12.33 0.01 3.48
CA GLN A 46 12.70 -0.46 4.83
C GLN A 46 14.00 -1.27 4.84
N ASP A 47 14.31 -1.92 3.72
CA ASP A 47 15.37 -2.90 3.60
C ASP A 47 16.41 -2.50 2.53
N VAL A 48 16.47 -1.22 2.15
CA VAL A 48 17.24 -0.74 0.98
C VAL A 48 18.76 -0.95 1.09
N THR A 49 19.24 -1.23 2.31
CA THR A 49 20.64 -1.55 2.62
C THR A 49 20.96 -3.04 2.55
N ASP A 50 19.95 -3.91 2.47
CA ASP A 50 20.12 -5.36 2.35
C ASP A 50 20.63 -5.73 0.94
N ASP A 51 21.12 -6.97 0.80
CA ASP A 51 21.44 -7.55 -0.49
C ASP A 51 20.20 -7.61 -1.39
N GLU A 52 20.36 -7.31 -2.68
CA GLU A 52 19.28 -7.33 -3.68
C GLU A 52 18.49 -8.66 -3.69
N ALA A 53 19.19 -9.79 -3.54
CA ALA A 53 18.56 -11.11 -3.46
C ALA A 53 17.64 -11.28 -2.24
N VAL A 54 17.97 -10.63 -1.12
CA VAL A 54 17.12 -10.64 0.09
C VAL A 54 15.86 -9.81 -0.15
N ILE A 55 16.01 -8.63 -0.77
CA ILE A 55 14.89 -7.75 -1.12
C ILE A 55 13.97 -8.44 -2.14
N GLN A 56 14.53 -9.03 -3.19
CA GLN A 56 13.76 -9.77 -4.20
C GLN A 56 12.93 -10.88 -3.55
N LYS A 57 13.53 -11.69 -2.67
CA LYS A 57 12.79 -12.72 -1.93
C LYS A 57 11.66 -12.13 -1.09
N LYS A 58 11.87 -11.00 -0.40
CA LYS A 58 10.82 -10.34 0.39
C LYS A 58 9.66 -9.85 -0.48
N LEU A 59 9.96 -9.34 -1.67
CA LEU A 59 8.95 -8.91 -2.65
C LEU A 59 8.18 -10.11 -3.22
N ASP A 60 8.85 -11.23 -3.53
CA ASP A 60 8.20 -12.47 -3.95
C ASP A 60 7.25 -13.00 -2.88
N ASP A 61 7.70 -13.02 -1.63
CA ASP A 61 6.90 -13.43 -0.47
C ASP A 61 5.67 -12.48 -0.30
N GLU A 62 5.79 -11.21 -0.68
CA GLU A 62 4.68 -10.24 -0.64
C GLU A 62 3.71 -10.45 -1.81
N CYS A 63 4.19 -10.74 -3.02
CA CYS A 63 3.36 -11.16 -4.16
C CYS A 63 2.51 -12.40 -3.80
N ASP A 64 3.12 -13.40 -3.15
CA ASP A 64 2.44 -14.63 -2.73
C ASP A 64 1.29 -14.33 -1.76
N LYS A 65 1.50 -13.43 -0.80
CA LYS A 65 0.49 -13.01 0.17
C LYS A 65 -0.66 -12.26 -0.50
N LEU A 66 -0.36 -11.36 -1.43
CA LEU A 66 -1.35 -10.51 -2.09
C LEU A 66 -2.26 -11.30 -3.02
N PHE A 67 -1.69 -12.20 -3.83
CA PHE A 67 -2.40 -12.84 -4.94
C PHE A 67 -2.74 -14.31 -4.73
N LYS A 68 -2.31 -14.92 -3.61
CA LYS A 68 -2.64 -16.31 -3.23
C LYS A 68 -2.37 -17.32 -4.34
N GLN A 69 -1.22 -17.18 -5.00
CA GLN A 69 -0.71 -18.01 -6.10
C GLN A 69 -1.59 -18.00 -7.38
N GLY A 70 -0.96 -18.13 -8.55
CA GLY A 70 -1.62 -18.14 -9.86
C GLY A 70 -1.01 -17.15 -10.86
N ILE A 71 -1.73 -16.85 -11.94
CA ILE A 71 -1.21 -16.01 -13.05
C ILE A 71 -0.84 -14.61 -12.56
N ILE A 72 -1.67 -14.00 -11.70
CA ILE A 72 -1.43 -12.64 -11.19
C ILE A 72 -0.20 -12.61 -10.27
N ASP A 73 -0.03 -13.64 -9.43
CA ASP A 73 1.18 -13.81 -8.60
C ASP A 73 2.44 -13.94 -9.47
N THR A 74 2.38 -14.77 -10.52
CA THR A 74 3.50 -14.94 -11.46
C THR A 74 3.86 -13.61 -12.15
N SER A 75 2.85 -12.84 -12.58
CA SER A 75 3.08 -11.52 -13.17
C SER A 75 3.66 -10.54 -12.16
N CYS A 76 3.23 -10.57 -10.90
CA CYS A 76 3.82 -9.75 -9.83
C CYS A 76 5.32 -10.02 -9.67
N LYS A 77 5.70 -11.30 -9.58
CA LYS A 77 7.11 -11.72 -9.45
C LYS A 77 7.95 -11.35 -10.67
N GLN A 78 7.40 -11.46 -11.87
CA GLN A 78 8.08 -11.00 -13.10
C GLN A 78 8.31 -9.49 -13.12
N ILE A 79 7.36 -8.70 -12.61
CA ILE A 79 7.51 -7.25 -12.46
C ILE A 79 8.60 -6.94 -11.42
N VAL A 80 8.61 -7.65 -10.29
CA VAL A 80 9.66 -7.56 -9.26
C VAL A 80 11.03 -7.84 -9.88
N ASP A 81 11.19 -8.98 -10.57
CA ASP A 81 12.44 -9.37 -11.22
C ASP A 81 12.96 -8.30 -12.19
N TYR A 82 12.04 -7.63 -12.90
CA TYR A 82 12.40 -6.60 -13.88
C TYR A 82 12.82 -5.28 -13.23
N TYR A 83 12.11 -4.85 -12.17
CA TYR A 83 12.29 -3.51 -11.60
C TYR A 83 13.09 -3.44 -10.31
N VAL A 84 13.31 -4.55 -9.59
CA VAL A 84 13.87 -4.52 -8.22
C VAL A 84 15.18 -3.75 -8.13
N LYS A 85 16.09 -3.94 -9.07
CA LYS A 85 17.37 -3.24 -9.11
C LYS A 85 17.18 -1.73 -9.29
N ASP A 86 16.37 -1.33 -10.27
CA ASP A 86 16.13 0.09 -10.56
C ASP A 86 15.38 0.78 -9.41
N VAL A 87 14.45 0.08 -8.75
CA VAL A 87 13.77 0.55 -7.54
C VAL A 87 14.77 0.79 -6.40
N ILE A 88 15.68 -0.15 -6.14
CA ILE A 88 16.73 0.02 -5.13
C ILE A 88 17.61 1.23 -5.46
N ASP A 89 18.04 1.36 -6.71
CA ASP A 89 18.90 2.47 -7.15
C ASP A 89 18.18 3.83 -7.01
N MET A 90 16.90 3.91 -7.40
CA MET A 90 16.09 5.12 -7.23
C MET A 90 15.91 5.51 -5.77
N LEU A 91 15.64 4.55 -4.88
CA LEU A 91 15.52 4.78 -3.44
C LEU A 91 16.85 5.25 -2.84
N LYS A 92 17.98 4.64 -3.23
CA LYS A 92 19.33 5.08 -2.81
C LYS A 92 19.65 6.50 -3.28
N ASN A 93 19.09 6.93 -4.42
CA ASN A 93 19.20 8.28 -4.94
C ASN A 93 18.21 9.28 -4.30
N GLY A 94 17.42 8.86 -3.31
CA GLY A 94 16.51 9.71 -2.56
C GLY A 94 15.12 9.88 -3.18
N THR A 95 14.77 9.07 -4.18
CA THR A 95 13.41 9.03 -4.72
C THR A 95 12.50 8.34 -3.71
N ASN A 96 11.34 8.91 -3.40
CA ASN A 96 10.36 8.28 -2.50
C ASN A 96 9.48 7.26 -3.25
N ALA A 97 8.72 6.44 -2.50
CA ALA A 97 7.87 5.41 -3.10
C ALA A 97 6.88 5.92 -4.17
N GLN A 98 6.29 7.11 -3.96
CA GLN A 98 5.40 7.72 -4.96
C GLN A 98 6.13 8.04 -6.26
N GLY A 99 7.32 8.64 -6.17
CA GLY A 99 8.13 9.02 -7.32
C GLY A 99 8.67 7.80 -8.07
N VAL A 100 9.04 6.73 -7.36
CA VAL A 100 9.42 5.45 -7.96
C VAL A 100 8.26 4.89 -8.78
N CYS A 101 7.07 4.78 -8.20
CA CYS A 101 5.91 4.21 -8.88
C CYS A 101 5.43 5.04 -10.08
N GLN A 102 5.60 6.37 -10.04
CA GLN A 102 5.41 7.25 -11.18
C GLN A 102 6.46 7.04 -12.28
N SER A 103 7.70 6.74 -11.92
CA SER A 103 8.80 6.55 -12.87
C SER A 103 8.70 5.24 -13.66
N ILE A 104 7.93 4.28 -13.16
CA ILE A 104 7.69 2.98 -13.80
C ILE A 104 6.27 2.83 -14.36
N ASP A 105 5.49 3.93 -14.42
CA ASP A 105 4.12 4.01 -14.94
C ASP A 105 3.07 3.14 -14.21
N PHE A 106 3.30 2.84 -12.93
CA PHE A 106 2.30 2.20 -12.06
C PHE A 106 1.43 3.22 -11.32
N CYS A 107 1.93 4.46 -11.21
CA CYS A 107 1.24 5.70 -10.88
C CYS A 107 1.59 6.73 -11.98
#